data_AF-A0A2I0DCX0-F1
#
_entry.id   AF-A0A2I0DCX0-F1
#
_cell.length_a   1.000
_cell.length_b   1.000
_cell.length_c   1.000
_cell.angle_alpha   90.00
_cell.angle_beta   90.00
_cell.angle_gamma   90.00
#
_symmetry.space_group_name_H-M   'P 1'
#
loop_
_entity.id
_entity.type
_entity.pdbx_description
1 polymer ?
#
loop_
_entity_poly.entity_id
_entity_poly.type
_entity_poly.pdbx_seq_one_letter_code
_entity_poly.pdbx_strand_id
1 'polypeptide(L)'
;MESILGNRFKTRKELANYLNISPRTQQRWTKQYLERGIQGLLTDEPKKLKSRIITQEIHQGLSERVNSSTAPFLGYWEARSWVFEQYGVEVKYHLLRHYLIHHFGTKLKSPRKSHYKKDVEAEKAFLKTP
;
A
#
# COMPACT_ATOMS: atom_id res chain seq x y z
N MET A 1 0.42 -36.85 -17.46
CA MET A 1 0.80 -35.49 -17.89
C MET A 1 1.10 -35.54 -19.37
N GLU A 2 0.04 -35.59 -20.17
CA GLU A 2 0.14 -35.76 -21.62
C GLU A 2 0.83 -34.56 -22.29
N SER A 3 1.54 -34.89 -23.35
CA SER A 3 2.49 -34.07 -24.09
C SER A 3 1.85 -32.84 -24.70
N ILE A 4 2.10 -31.67 -24.11
CA ILE A 4 1.87 -30.35 -24.75
C ILE A 4 2.88 -30.11 -25.90
N LEU A 5 3.93 -30.93 -25.99
CA LEU A 5 4.92 -30.85 -27.05
C LEU A 5 4.41 -31.68 -28.24
N GLY A 6 3.79 -31.00 -29.23
CA GLY A 6 3.77 -31.54 -30.59
C GLY A 6 5.19 -32.02 -30.93
N ASN A 7 5.28 -33.15 -31.61
CA ASN A 7 6.42 -34.09 -31.76
C ASN A 7 7.78 -33.53 -32.27
N ARG A 8 8.01 -32.21 -32.19
CA ARG A 8 9.15 -31.45 -32.71
C ARG A 8 10.35 -31.36 -31.76
N PHE A 9 10.16 -31.46 -30.44
CA PHE A 9 11.25 -31.39 -29.47
C PHE A 9 11.10 -32.52 -28.45
N LYS A 10 12.18 -33.28 -28.22
CA LYS A 10 12.17 -34.44 -27.31
C LYS A 10 12.35 -34.02 -25.86
N THR A 11 13.11 -32.95 -25.63
CA THR A 11 13.39 -32.46 -24.29
C THR A 11 13.05 -30.97 -24.10
N ARG A 12 12.74 -30.59 -22.86
CA ARG A 12 12.52 -29.18 -22.50
C ARG A 12 13.74 -28.32 -22.80
N LYS A 13 14.94 -28.88 -22.62
CA LYS A 13 16.23 -28.22 -22.89
C LYS A 13 16.41 -27.88 -24.37
N GLU A 14 16.04 -28.79 -25.28
CA GLU A 14 16.06 -28.52 -26.72
C GLU A 14 15.13 -27.36 -27.09
N LEU A 15 13.90 -27.36 -26.56
CA LEU A 15 12.96 -26.26 -26.80
C LEU A 15 13.48 -24.93 -26.23
N ALA A 16 14.08 -24.95 -25.03
CA ALA A 16 14.66 -23.76 -24.41
C ALA A 16 15.82 -23.19 -25.24
N ASN A 17 16.71 -24.05 -25.73
CA ASN A 17 17.81 -23.68 -26.61
C ASN A 17 17.29 -23.10 -27.94
N TYR A 18 16.28 -23.74 -28.54
CA TYR A 18 15.65 -23.27 -29.79
C TYR A 18 15.02 -21.89 -29.64
N LEU A 19 14.33 -21.64 -28.52
CA LEU A 19 13.71 -20.35 -28.21
C LEU A 19 14.71 -19.32 -27.64
N ASN A 20 15.98 -19.70 -27.46
CA ASN A 20 17.02 -18.90 -26.84
C ASN A 20 16.62 -18.33 -25.45
N ILE A 21 15.95 -19.15 -24.64
CA ILE A 21 15.55 -18.83 -23.27
C ILE A 21 16.20 -19.77 -22.26
N SER A 22 16.37 -19.32 -21.03
CA SER A 22 16.84 -20.22 -19.98
C SER A 22 15.79 -21.31 -19.68
N PRO A 23 16.21 -22.57 -19.41
CA PRO A 23 15.29 -23.63 -18.99
C PRO A 23 14.48 -23.27 -17.74
N ARG A 24 15.02 -22.41 -16.87
CA ARG A 24 14.34 -21.89 -15.66
C ARG A 24 13.18 -20.96 -16.03
N THR A 25 13.39 -20.07 -17.00
CA THR A 25 12.35 -19.17 -17.51
C THR A 25 11.22 -19.97 -18.16
N GLN A 26 11.58 -20.94 -19.02
CA GLN A 26 10.63 -21.85 -19.64
C GLN A 26 9.78 -22.57 -18.58
N GLN A 27 10.42 -23.19 -17.57
CA GLN A 27 9.71 -23.88 -16.49
C GLN A 27 8.78 -22.94 -15.73
N ARG A 28 9.23 -21.72 -15.41
CA ARG A 28 8.43 -20.72 -14.70
C ARG A 28 7.18 -20.33 -15.49
N TRP A 29 7.32 -20.02 -16.77
CA TRP A 29 6.19 -19.65 -17.63
C TRP A 29 5.23 -20.82 -17.86
N THR A 30 5.74 -22.03 -18.12
CA THR A 30 4.88 -23.21 -18.25
C THR A 30 4.10 -23.47 -16.97
N LYS A 31 4.74 -23.37 -15.80
CA LYS A 31 4.06 -23.53 -14.51
C LYS A 31 2.98 -22.46 -14.31
N GLN A 32 3.31 -21.19 -14.55
CA GLN A 32 2.38 -20.06 -14.41
C GLN A 32 1.17 -20.19 -15.35
N TYR A 33 1.40 -20.64 -16.58
CA TYR A 33 0.35 -20.93 -17.55
C TYR A 33 -0.55 -22.08 -17.11
N LEU A 34 0.02 -23.19 -16.63
CA LEU A 34 -0.75 -24.35 -16.19
C LEU A 34 -1.61 -24.03 -14.95
N GLU A 35 -1.10 -23.21 -14.04
CA GLU A 35 -1.81 -22.85 -12.80
C GLU A 35 -2.89 -21.77 -13.00
N ARG A 36 -2.68 -20.83 -13.93
CA ARG A 36 -3.48 -19.59 -14.02
C ARG A 36 -3.94 -19.23 -15.44
N GLY A 37 -3.61 -20.06 -16.43
CA GLY A 37 -3.90 -19.82 -17.84
C GLY A 37 -3.13 -18.64 -18.44
N ILE A 38 -3.60 -18.19 -19.61
CA ILE A 38 -3.04 -17.04 -20.35
C ILE A 38 -3.10 -15.77 -19.49
N GLN A 39 -4.20 -15.57 -18.75
CA GLN A 39 -4.38 -14.39 -17.90
C GLN A 39 -3.25 -14.28 -16.86
N GLY A 40 -2.86 -15.42 -16.28
CA GLY A 40 -1.74 -15.46 -15.34
C GLY A 40 -0.41 -15.04 -15.95
N LEU A 41 -0.13 -15.37 -17.21
CA LEU A 41 1.10 -14.96 -17.90
C LEU A 41 1.15 -13.47 -18.25
N LEU A 42 -0.01 -12.87 -18.53
CA LEU A 42 -0.12 -11.45 -18.89
C LEU A 42 -0.12 -10.53 -17.67
N THR A 43 -0.23 -11.08 -16.46
CA THR A 43 -0.30 -10.30 -15.22
C THR A 43 1.07 -10.24 -14.55
N ASP A 44 1.60 -9.03 -14.37
CA ASP A 44 2.75 -8.79 -13.48
C ASP A 44 2.28 -8.75 -12.02
N GLU A 45 2.22 -9.93 -11.40
CA GLU A 45 1.88 -9.99 -9.97
C GLU A 45 3.00 -9.41 -9.10
N PRO A 46 2.69 -8.42 -8.25
CA PRO A 46 3.66 -7.90 -7.30
C PRO A 46 4.01 -8.99 -6.29
N LYS A 47 5.27 -9.00 -5.87
CA LYS A 47 5.71 -9.89 -4.79
C LYS A 47 4.91 -9.53 -3.53
N LYS A 48 4.21 -10.52 -2.95
CA LYS A 48 3.52 -10.39 -1.66
C LYS A 48 4.56 -10.27 -0.54
N LEU A 49 5.08 -9.05 -0.33
CA LEU A 49 5.97 -8.73 0.78
C LEU A 49 5.14 -8.33 1.98
N LYS A 50 5.37 -8.98 3.12
CA LYS A 50 4.80 -8.55 4.40
C LYS A 50 5.61 -7.37 4.93
N SER A 51 4.91 -6.36 5.43
CA SER A 51 5.57 -5.27 6.17
C SER A 51 6.22 -5.85 7.43
N ARG A 52 7.48 -5.47 7.69
CA ARG A 52 8.18 -5.85 8.94
C ARG A 52 7.89 -4.88 10.09
N ILE A 53 7.40 -3.68 9.76
CA ILE A 53 7.26 -2.58 10.73
C ILE A 53 5.81 -2.42 11.17
N ILE A 54 4.88 -2.42 10.22
CA ILE A 54 3.44 -2.29 10.52
C ILE A 54 2.84 -3.69 10.41
N THR A 55 2.65 -4.32 11.58
CA THR A 55 2.02 -5.63 11.71
C THR A 55 0.51 -5.53 11.51
N GLN A 56 -0.15 -6.69 11.39
CA GLN A 56 -1.61 -6.74 11.25
C GLN A 56 -2.32 -6.15 12.48
N GLU A 57 -1.77 -6.35 13.68
CA GLU A 57 -2.29 -5.79 14.93
C GLU A 57 -2.25 -4.26 14.92
N ILE A 58 -1.11 -3.68 14.52
CA ILE A 58 -0.96 -2.22 14.40
C ILE A 58 -1.92 -1.68 13.33
N HIS A 59 -2.09 -2.39 12.22
CA HIS A 59 -3.05 -2.02 11.17
C HIS A 59 -4.47 -1.95 11.72
N GLN A 60 -4.91 -2.95 12.48
CA GLN A 60 -6.25 -2.98 13.08
C GLN A 60 -6.45 -1.84 14.06
N GLY A 61 -5.52 -1.64 15.00
CA GLY A 61 -5.63 -0.54 15.95
C GLY A 61 -5.63 0.84 15.30
N LEU A 62 -4.81 1.04 14.25
CA LEU A 62 -4.86 2.27 13.45
C LEU A 62 -6.20 2.43 12.73
N SER A 63 -6.76 1.35 12.17
CA SER A 63 -8.06 1.38 11.49
C SER A 63 -9.18 1.79 12.44
N GLU A 64 -9.21 1.22 13.65
CA GLU A 64 -10.20 1.54 14.67
C GLU A 64 -10.10 3.00 15.11
N ARG A 65 -8.88 3.48 15.38
CA ARG A 65 -8.67 4.85 15.87
C ARG A 65 -8.90 5.90 14.80
N VAL A 66 -8.51 5.65 13.54
CA VAL A 66 -8.77 6.58 12.41
C VAL A 66 -10.27 6.75 12.17
N ASN A 67 -11.06 5.68 12.33
CA ASN A 67 -12.51 5.70 12.08
C ASN A 67 -13.33 6.06 13.34
N SER A 68 -12.69 6.29 14.49
CA SER A 68 -13.36 6.68 15.72
C SER A 68 -13.75 8.15 15.72
N SER A 69 -15.03 8.45 15.89
CA SER A 69 -15.54 9.82 16.02
C SER A 69 -15.20 10.46 17.37
N THR A 70 -14.91 9.66 18.39
CA THR A 70 -14.72 10.14 19.77
C THR A 70 -13.30 10.65 20.02
N ALA A 71 -12.29 10.04 19.38
CA ALA A 71 -10.89 10.38 19.59
C ALA A 71 -10.06 10.24 18.30
N PRO A 72 -10.38 11.03 17.25
CA PRO A 72 -9.60 11.01 16.01
C PRO A 72 -8.20 11.58 16.23
N PHE A 73 -7.26 11.17 15.38
CA PHE A 73 -5.92 11.75 15.38
C PHE A 73 -5.95 13.23 14.97
N LEU A 74 -5.31 14.10 15.75
CA LEU A 74 -5.05 15.50 15.45
C LEU A 74 -4.16 15.65 14.21
N GLY A 75 -3.26 14.69 14.01
CA GLY A 75 -2.39 14.63 12.84
C GLY A 75 -1.52 13.38 12.81
N TYR A 76 -0.71 13.27 11.76
CA TYR A 76 0.15 12.11 11.55
C TYR A 76 1.27 11.96 12.59
N TRP A 77 1.67 13.06 13.25
CA TRP A 77 2.65 13.03 14.32
C TRP A 77 2.08 12.34 15.57
N GLU A 78 0.81 12.60 15.90
CA GLU A 78 0.13 11.97 17.03
C GLU A 78 -0.10 10.49 16.75
N ALA A 79 -0.45 10.14 15.51
CA ALA A 79 -0.53 8.73 15.11
C ALA A 79 0.81 8.01 15.30
N ARG A 80 1.94 8.68 15.06
CA ARG A 80 3.27 8.12 15.30
C ARG A 80 3.53 7.91 16.79
N SER A 81 3.26 8.92 17.61
CA SER A 81 3.41 8.81 19.07
C SER A 81 2.54 7.69 19.63
N TRP A 82 1.29 7.60 19.17
CA TRP A 82 0.37 6.55 19.61
C TRP A 82 0.84 5.15 19.25
N VAL A 83 1.37 4.93 18.03
CA VAL A 83 1.92 3.62 17.66
C VAL A 83 3.10 3.25 18.56
N PHE A 84 3.93 4.23 18.91
CA PHE A 84 5.03 4.01 19.85
C PHE A 84 4.52 3.71 21.27
N GLU A 85 3.53 4.45 21.76
CA GLU A 85 2.96 4.25 23.11
C GLU A 85 2.21 2.93 23.26
N GLN A 86 1.44 2.50 22.26
CA GLN A 86 0.62 1.29 22.35
C GLN A 86 1.39 0.02 21.98
N TYR A 87 2.32 0.10 21.03
CA TYR A 87 2.98 -1.09 20.47
C TYR A 87 4.50 -1.09 20.66
N GLY A 88 5.10 -0.01 21.19
CA GLY A 88 6.55 0.11 21.35
C GLY A 88 7.32 0.18 20.02
N VAL A 89 6.64 0.41 18.89
CA VAL A 89 7.26 0.39 17.56
C VAL A 89 7.57 1.80 17.10
N GLU A 90 8.86 2.09 16.90
CA GLU A 90 9.26 3.34 16.28
C GLU A 90 9.09 3.30 14.76
N VAL A 91 8.13 4.06 14.26
CA VAL A 91 7.86 4.20 12.82
C VAL A 91 8.34 5.57 12.33
N LYS A 92 9.01 5.60 11.18
CA LYS A 92 9.35 6.87 10.51
C LYS A 92 8.07 7.62 10.14
N TYR A 93 8.03 8.93 10.39
CA TYR A 93 6.87 9.78 10.09
C TYR A 93 6.36 9.61 8.65
N HIS A 94 7.24 9.69 7.66
CA HIS A 94 6.86 9.56 6.24
C HIS A 94 6.24 8.20 5.92
N LEU A 95 6.77 7.12 6.51
CA LEU A 95 6.25 5.77 6.33
C LEU A 95 4.82 5.68 6.88
N LEU A 96 4.62 6.12 8.12
CA LEU A 96 3.30 6.07 8.76
C LEU A 96 2.28 6.94 8.03
N ARG A 97 2.66 8.17 7.67
CA ARG A 97 1.79 9.07 6.88
C ARG A 97 1.39 8.43 5.56
N HIS A 98 2.36 7.91 4.80
CA HIS A 98 2.10 7.28 3.51
C HIS A 98 1.19 6.06 3.67
N TYR A 99 1.45 5.25 4.70
CA TYR A 99 0.62 4.09 5.05
C TYR A 99 -0.83 4.47 5.35
N LEU A 100 -1.06 5.47 6.21
CA LEU A 100 -2.39 5.95 6.58
C LEU A 100 -3.16 6.54 5.40
N ILE A 101 -2.47 7.17 4.45
CA ILE A 101 -3.09 7.68 3.22
C ILE A 101 -3.45 6.52 2.28
N HIS A 102 -2.54 5.57 2.05
CA HIS A 102 -2.75 4.46 1.12
C HIS A 102 -3.81 3.46 1.60
N HIS A 103 -3.83 3.13 2.88
CA HIS A 103 -4.72 2.09 3.41
C HIS A 103 -6.06 2.62 3.90
N PHE A 104 -6.09 3.84 4.45
CA PHE A 104 -7.30 4.40 5.07
C PHE A 104 -7.80 5.68 4.40
N GLY A 105 -7.13 6.17 3.34
CA GLY A 105 -7.57 7.37 2.62
C GLY A 105 -7.55 8.66 3.44
N THR A 106 -6.80 8.69 4.56
CA THR A 106 -6.79 9.83 5.48
C THR A 106 -6.31 11.12 4.82
N LYS A 107 -6.91 12.24 5.23
CA LYS A 107 -6.50 13.58 4.79
C LYS A 107 -6.41 14.49 6.01
N LEU A 108 -5.30 15.22 6.12
CA LEU A 108 -5.17 16.24 7.16
C LEU A 108 -6.19 17.36 6.89
N LYS A 109 -7.04 17.64 7.87
CA LYS A 109 -7.94 18.79 7.81
C LYS A 109 -7.08 20.04 7.96
N SER A 110 -7.13 20.91 6.95
CA SER A 110 -6.47 22.22 6.99
C SER A 110 -7.53 23.32 6.98
N PRO A 111 -7.35 24.39 7.76
CA PRO A 111 -8.20 25.56 7.68
C PRO A 111 -8.02 26.23 6.31
N ARG A 112 -9.10 26.84 5.80
CA ARG A 112 -9.01 27.63 4.57
C ARG A 112 -8.13 28.85 4.83
N LYS A 113 -7.15 29.09 3.96
CA LYS A 113 -6.30 30.29 4.02
C LYS A 113 -7.19 31.54 4.01
N SER A 114 -7.07 32.39 5.03
CA SER A 114 -7.66 33.72 5.03
C SER A 114 -6.83 34.66 4.14
N HIS A 115 -7.48 35.70 3.61
CA HIS A 115 -6.78 36.71 2.83
C HIS A 115 -5.82 37.50 3.73
N TYR A 116 -4.58 37.71 3.29
CA TYR A 116 -3.53 38.33 4.13
C TYR A 116 -3.80 39.81 4.46
N LYS A 117 -4.59 40.51 3.63
CA LYS A 117 -5.05 41.89 3.89
C LYS A 117 -6.38 41.97 4.64
N LYS A 118 -6.85 40.87 5.22
CA LYS A 118 -8.09 40.89 5.99
C LYS A 118 -7.88 41.80 7.20
N ASP A 119 -8.81 42.71 7.41
CA ASP A 119 -8.79 43.60 8.57
C ASP A 119 -9.16 42.81 9.85
N VAL A 120 -8.27 42.89 10.84
CA VAL A 120 -8.38 42.18 12.11
C VAL A 120 -9.46 42.81 13.00
N GLU A 121 -9.69 44.12 12.90
CA GLU A 121 -10.71 44.83 13.69
C GLU A 121 -12.12 44.50 13.19
N ALA A 122 -12.32 44.47 11.86
CA ALA A 122 -13.58 44.05 11.25
C ALA A 122 -13.94 42.58 11.55
N GLU A 123 -12.95 41.69 11.69
CA GLU A 123 -13.17 40.29 12.05
C GLU A 123 -13.68 40.13 13.49
N LYS A 124 -13.12 40.90 14.43
CA LYS A 124 -13.59 40.92 15.82
C LYS A 124 -15.00 41.49 15.96
N ALA A 125 -15.35 42.51 15.17
CA ALA A 125 -16.70 43.09 15.16
C ALA A 125 -17.77 42.15 14.58
N PHE A 126 -17.38 41.19 13.73
CA PHE A 126 -18.31 40.24 13.10
C PHE A 126 -18.64 39.02 13.98
N LEU A 127 -17.77 38.69 14.94
CA LEU A 127 -18.06 37.66 15.93
C LEU A 127 -19.18 38.19 16.85
N LYS A 128 -20.34 37.53 16.86
CA LYS A 128 -21.42 37.89 17.79
C LYS A 128 -20.87 37.78 19.22
N THR A 129 -20.82 38.91 19.93
CA THR A 129 -20.64 38.93 21.37
C THR A 129 -21.75 38.10 22.03
N PRO A 130 -21.42 37.23 23.00
CA PRO A 130 -22.42 36.51 23.78
C PRO A 130 -23.31 37.46 24.60
#